data_AF-A0A2A4RJC5-F1
#
_entry.id   AF-A0A2A4RJC5-F1
#
_cell.length_a   1.000
_cell.length_b   1.000
_cell.length_c   1.000
_cell.angle_alpha   90.00
_cell.angle_beta   90.00
_cell.angle_gamma   90.00
#
_symmetry.space_group_name_H-M   'P 1'
#
loop_
_entity.id
_entity.type
_entity.pdbx_description
1 polymer ?
#
loop_
_entity_poly.entity_id
_entity_poly.type
_entity_poly.pdbx_seq_one_letter_code
_entity_poly.pdbx_strand_id
1 'polypeptide(L)'
;MNIFKNKNMKNLLFTLAVVCFSLNFTNAQSSEGHIKYDIDVSSDNPDMAMAVSMMNGAKMEVAFSGKKSFVMMNMGVIMTMKTVTDEDGKVLLLIEGMMGKKAIKSSLEEAGAEVELK
;
A
#
# COMPACT_ATOMS: atom_id res chain seq x y z
N MET A 1 52.32 -12.84 -20.12
CA MET A 1 52.50 -12.55 -18.68
C MET A 1 51.30 -13.14 -17.93
N ASN A 2 51.50 -14.17 -17.09
CA ASN A 2 50.38 -14.89 -16.48
C ASN A 2 49.88 -14.10 -15.25
N ILE A 3 48.77 -13.37 -15.46
CA ILE A 3 48.17 -12.41 -14.52
C ILE A 3 47.84 -13.11 -13.17
N PHE A 4 47.61 -14.42 -13.21
CA PHE A 4 47.35 -15.29 -12.07
C PHE A 4 48.61 -15.78 -11.32
N LYS A 5 49.78 -15.15 -11.45
CA LYS A 5 50.94 -15.46 -10.56
C LYS A 5 51.12 -14.46 -9.42
N ASN A 6 50.65 -13.21 -9.58
CA ASN A 6 50.87 -12.16 -8.57
C ASN A 6 49.74 -12.16 -7.51
N LYS A 7 50.09 -12.43 -6.24
CA LYS A 7 49.16 -12.51 -5.11
C LYS A 7 48.29 -11.25 -4.96
N ASN A 8 48.86 -10.07 -5.17
CA ASN A 8 48.12 -8.80 -5.06
C ASN A 8 47.11 -8.63 -6.20
N MET A 9 47.44 -9.10 -7.40
CA MET A 9 46.57 -9.00 -8.59
C MET A 9 45.42 -10.02 -8.53
N LYS A 10 45.64 -11.19 -7.91
CA LYS A 10 44.58 -12.15 -7.57
C LYS A 10 43.59 -11.58 -6.57
N ASN A 11 44.09 -10.94 -5.52
CA ASN A 11 43.22 -10.33 -4.50
C ASN A 11 42.37 -9.21 -5.10
N LEU A 12 42.95 -8.37 -5.95
CA LEU A 12 42.22 -7.32 -6.67
C LEU A 12 41.09 -7.90 -7.56
N LEU A 13 41.39 -8.96 -8.33
CA LEU A 13 40.39 -9.66 -9.14
C LEU A 13 39.30 -10.31 -8.29
N PHE A 14 39.66 -10.86 -7.13
CA PHE A 14 38.70 -11.45 -6.20
C PHE A 14 37.78 -10.39 -5.60
N THR A 15 38.32 -9.25 -5.16
CA THR A 15 37.53 -8.13 -4.64
C THR A 15 36.59 -7.58 -5.71
N LEU A 16 37.07 -7.43 -6.96
CA LEU A 16 36.23 -6.98 -8.07
C LEU A 16 35.09 -7.97 -8.36
N ALA A 17 35.37 -9.28 -8.35
CA ALA A 17 34.36 -10.31 -8.53
C ALA A 17 33.30 -10.28 -7.42
N VAL A 18 33.69 -10.10 -6.16
CA VAL A 18 32.77 -9.97 -5.02
C VAL A 18 31.89 -8.73 -5.16
N VAL A 19 32.46 -7.58 -5.56
CA VAL A 19 31.69 -6.35 -5.79
C VAL A 19 30.68 -6.56 -6.92
N CYS A 20 31.09 -7.10 -8.07
CA CYS A 20 30.17 -7.39 -9.18
C CYS A 20 29.06 -8.38 -8.79
N PHE A 21 29.38 -9.38 -7.97
CA PHE A 21 28.38 -10.34 -7.47
C PHE A 21 27.38 -9.68 -6.53
N SER A 22 27.83 -8.79 -5.64
CA SER A 22 26.97 -8.09 -4.66
C SER A 22 25.92 -7.17 -5.29
N LEU A 23 26.19 -6.59 -6.46
CA LEU A 23 25.24 -5.69 -7.15
C LEU A 23 23.94 -6.39 -7.60
N ASN A 24 23.96 -7.72 -7.77
CA ASN A 24 22.78 -8.49 -8.20
C ASN A 24 21.76 -8.72 -7.07
N PHE A 25 22.15 -8.51 -5.80
CA PHE A 25 21.27 -8.75 -4.64
C PHE A 25 20.53 -7.50 -4.16
N THR A 26 20.73 -6.33 -4.80
CA THR A 26 20.14 -5.05 -4.36
C THR A 26 18.67 -4.85 -4.79
N ASN A 27 18.07 -5.79 -5.53
CA ASN A 27 16.65 -5.72 -5.90
C ASN A 27 15.74 -6.32 -4.81
N ALA A 28 15.75 -5.73 -3.60
CA ALA A 28 14.90 -6.16 -2.47
C ALA A 28 13.63 -5.31 -2.34
N GLN A 29 13.31 -4.45 -3.30
CA GLN A 29 12.06 -3.69 -3.27
C GLN A 29 10.91 -4.66 -3.56
N SER A 30 10.12 -4.96 -2.53
CA SER A 30 8.93 -5.81 -2.68
C SER A 30 8.01 -5.16 -3.70
N SER A 31 7.76 -5.85 -4.81
CA SER A 31 6.83 -5.38 -5.84
C SER A 31 5.38 -5.47 -5.38
N GLU A 32 5.13 -6.16 -4.26
CA GLU A 32 3.80 -6.37 -3.72
C GLU A 32 3.80 -6.21 -2.21
N GLY A 33 2.67 -5.79 -1.65
CA GLY A 33 2.49 -5.68 -0.21
C GLY A 33 1.02 -5.64 0.13
N HIS A 34 0.69 -6.17 1.30
CA HIS A 34 -0.67 -6.22 1.78
C HIS A 34 -0.67 -6.09 3.30
N ILE A 35 -1.34 -5.06 3.79
CA ILE A 35 -1.50 -4.76 5.20
C ILE A 35 -2.99 -4.76 5.51
N LYS A 36 -3.38 -5.50 6.55
CA LYS A 36 -4.75 -5.53 7.09
C LYS A 36 -4.71 -5.04 8.52
N TYR A 37 -5.62 -4.13 8.84
CA TYR A 37 -5.87 -3.63 10.19
C TYR A 37 -7.29 -3.98 10.58
N ASP A 38 -7.46 -4.56 11.76
CA ASP A 38 -8.74 -4.62 12.46
C ASP A 38 -8.88 -3.34 13.30
N ILE A 39 -10.07 -2.72 13.26
CA ILE A 39 -10.35 -1.47 13.96
C ILE A 39 -11.42 -1.76 15.01
N ASP A 40 -11.01 -1.69 16.27
CA ASP A 40 -11.93 -1.75 17.42
C ASP A 40 -12.27 -0.34 17.89
N VAL A 41 -13.57 -0.04 17.94
CA VAL A 41 -14.09 1.25 18.40
C VAL A 41 -14.85 1.02 19.70
N SER A 42 -14.62 1.87 20.70
CA SER A 42 -15.32 1.85 21.98
C SER A 42 -15.65 3.27 22.44
N SER A 43 -16.71 3.41 23.23
CA SER A 43 -17.08 4.67 23.86
C SER A 43 -17.75 4.40 25.21
N ASP A 44 -17.43 5.22 26.21
CA ASP A 44 -18.10 5.20 27.51
C ASP A 44 -19.42 5.99 27.51
N ASN A 45 -19.72 6.71 26.42
CA ASN A 45 -20.97 7.45 26.28
C ASN A 45 -22.11 6.48 25.88
N PRO A 46 -23.15 6.29 26.71
CA PRO A 46 -24.27 5.41 26.39
C PRO A 46 -25.01 5.80 25.10
N ASP A 47 -25.04 7.09 24.75
CA ASP A 47 -25.70 7.56 23.52
C ASP A 47 -24.96 7.08 22.26
N MET A 48 -23.67 6.75 22.38
CA MET A 48 -22.83 6.27 21.28
C MET A 48 -22.83 4.75 21.13
N ALA A 49 -23.48 4.01 22.05
CA ALA A 49 -23.47 2.55 22.06
C ALA A 49 -23.99 1.95 20.73
N MET A 50 -25.01 2.58 20.13
CA MET A 50 -25.54 2.15 18.84
C MET A 50 -24.53 2.37 17.71
N ALA A 51 -23.90 3.54 17.64
CA ALA A 51 -22.89 3.85 16.61
C ALA A 51 -21.68 2.92 16.73
N VAL A 52 -21.19 2.67 17.94
CA VAL A 52 -20.11 1.72 18.23
C VAL A 52 -20.49 0.32 17.74
N SER A 53 -21.72 -0.14 18.01
CA SER A 53 -22.19 -1.45 17.56
C SER A 53 -22.25 -1.57 16.03
N MET A 54 -22.59 -0.49 15.33
CA MET A 54 -22.65 -0.45 13.86
C MET A 54 -21.26 -0.50 13.22
N MET A 55 -20.23 -0.01 13.92
CA MET A 55 -18.83 -0.05 13.48
C MET A 55 -18.12 -1.36 13.83
N ASN A 56 -18.80 -2.29 14.50
CA ASN A 56 -18.20 -3.58 14.84
C ASN A 56 -17.75 -4.32 13.56
N GLY A 57 -16.54 -4.87 13.60
CA GLY A 57 -15.90 -5.50 12.45
C GLY A 57 -15.30 -4.52 11.44
N ALA A 58 -15.13 -3.25 11.83
CA ALA A 58 -14.43 -2.27 11.01
C ALA A 58 -12.99 -2.73 10.72
N LYS A 59 -12.56 -2.52 9.47
CA LYS A 59 -11.28 -2.98 8.95
C LYS A 59 -10.72 -1.99 7.96
N MET A 60 -9.39 -1.90 7.91
CA MET A 60 -8.68 -1.20 6.84
C MET A 60 -7.76 -2.18 6.12
N GLU A 61 -7.82 -2.20 4.81
CA GLU A 61 -6.93 -2.99 3.95
C GLU A 61 -6.17 -2.05 3.03
N VAL A 62 -4.85 -2.19 3.00
CA VAL A 62 -3.98 -1.46 2.06
C VAL A 62 -3.16 -2.50 1.33
N ALA A 63 -3.27 -2.53 0.01
CA ALA A 63 -2.48 -3.41 -0.82
C ALA A 63 -1.88 -2.66 -2.00
N PHE A 64 -0.73 -3.09 -2.45
CA PHE A 64 -0.12 -2.63 -3.69
C PHE A 64 0.49 -3.81 -4.45
N SER A 65 0.49 -3.72 -5.77
CA SER A 65 1.22 -4.61 -6.66
C SER A 65 1.71 -3.79 -7.87
N GLY A 66 3.03 -3.68 -8.00
CA GLY A 66 3.69 -2.79 -8.94
C GLY A 66 3.28 -1.33 -8.71
N LYS A 67 2.68 -0.73 -9.74
CA LYS A 67 2.19 0.66 -9.73
C LYS A 67 0.70 0.76 -9.41
N LYS A 68 0.03 -0.34 -9.07
CA LYS A 68 -1.38 -0.38 -8.72
C LYS A 68 -1.53 -0.39 -7.22
N SER A 69 -2.51 0.33 -6.72
CA SER A 69 -2.83 0.35 -5.29
C SER A 69 -4.31 0.10 -5.04
N PHE A 70 -4.58 -0.43 -3.86
CA PHE A 70 -5.89 -0.71 -3.35
C PHE A 70 -5.96 -0.28 -1.89
N VAL A 71 -6.99 0.49 -1.56
CA VAL A 71 -7.30 0.86 -0.18
C VAL A 71 -8.76 0.55 0.07
N MET A 72 -9.05 -0.26 1.08
CA MET A 72 -10.40 -0.50 1.59
C MET A 72 -10.51 0.05 3.00
N MET A 73 -11.58 0.79 3.25
CA MET A 73 -12.05 1.10 4.60
C MET A 73 -13.45 0.52 4.75
N ASN A 74 -13.61 -0.47 5.64
CA ASN A 74 -14.89 -1.00 6.04
C ASN A 74 -15.20 -0.46 7.44
N MET A 75 -16.32 0.23 7.61
CA MET A 75 -16.78 0.79 8.89
C MET A 75 -17.99 -0.01 9.41
N GLY A 76 -17.89 -1.34 9.36
CA GLY A 76 -18.97 -2.25 9.73
C GLY A 76 -20.17 -2.16 8.77
N VAL A 77 -21.38 -2.06 9.34
CA VAL A 77 -22.63 -2.00 8.55
C VAL A 77 -22.92 -0.62 7.96
N ILE A 78 -22.17 0.41 8.38
CA ILE A 78 -22.40 1.79 7.95
C ILE A 78 -22.04 1.96 6.48
N MET A 79 -20.77 1.68 6.15
CA MET A 79 -20.20 1.93 4.85
C MET A 79 -18.92 1.12 4.62
N THR A 80 -18.68 0.75 3.37
CA THR A 80 -17.41 0.29 2.84
C THR A 80 -16.99 1.19 1.69
N MET A 81 -15.79 1.73 1.77
CA MET A 81 -15.14 2.46 0.68
C MET A 81 -13.98 1.62 0.15
N LYS A 82 -13.88 1.51 -1.17
CA LYS A 82 -12.74 0.88 -1.86
C LYS A 82 -12.22 1.84 -2.92
N THR A 83 -10.96 2.19 -2.82
CA THR A 83 -10.25 3.00 -3.80
C THR A 83 -9.26 2.10 -4.52
N VAL A 84 -9.36 2.05 -5.85
CA VAL A 84 -8.40 1.38 -6.71
C VAL A 84 -7.72 2.43 -7.57
N THR A 85 -6.40 2.40 -7.64
CA THR A 85 -5.61 3.26 -8.51
C THR A 85 -4.79 2.40 -9.47
N ASP A 86 -4.85 2.72 -10.76
CA ASP A 86 -4.05 2.06 -11.79
C ASP A 86 -2.73 2.80 -12.05
N GLU A 87 -1.90 2.23 -12.94
CA GLU A 87 -0.57 2.76 -13.25
C GLU A 87 -0.61 4.08 -14.02
N ASP A 88 -1.74 4.39 -14.67
CA ASP A 88 -1.98 5.62 -15.42
C ASP A 88 -2.56 6.74 -14.52
N GLY A 89 -2.72 6.46 -13.23
CA GLY A 89 -3.30 7.38 -12.26
C GLY A 89 -4.82 7.51 -12.34
N LYS A 90 -5.52 6.58 -13.00
CA LYS A 90 -6.98 6.49 -12.95
C LYS A 90 -7.40 5.97 -11.59
N VAL A 91 -8.40 6.60 -11.01
CA VAL A 91 -8.93 6.29 -9.69
C VAL A 91 -10.37 5.80 -9.83
N LEU A 92 -10.66 4.64 -9.23
CA LEU A 92 -12.02 4.13 -9.06
C LEU A 92 -12.35 4.09 -7.57
N LEU A 93 -13.27 4.95 -7.15
CA LEU A 93 -13.84 4.94 -5.82
C LEU A 93 -15.18 4.19 -5.84
N LEU A 94 -15.26 3.12 -5.06
CA LEU A 94 -16.47 2.33 -4.86
C LEU A 94 -16.96 2.56 -3.43
N ILE A 95 -18.22 2.94 -3.30
CA ILE A 95 -18.87 3.18 -2.02
C ILE A 95 -20.06 2.24 -1.93
N GLU A 96 -20.09 1.42 -0.90
CA GLU A 96 -21.21 0.54 -0.56
C GLU A 96 -21.64 0.87 0.86
N GLY A 97 -22.94 0.96 1.12
CA GLY A 97 -23.44 1.19 2.47
C GLY A 97 -24.95 1.08 2.53
N MET A 98 -25.53 1.57 3.61
CA MET A 98 -26.98 1.54 3.84
C MET A 98 -27.80 2.22 2.74
N MET A 99 -27.20 3.18 2.02
CA MET A 99 -27.83 3.92 0.91
C MET A 99 -27.67 3.23 -0.46
N GLY A 100 -27.08 2.04 -0.51
CA GLY A 100 -26.83 1.28 -1.74
C GLY A 100 -25.38 1.33 -2.21
N LYS A 101 -25.16 1.09 -3.51
CA LYS A 101 -23.83 1.00 -4.13
C LYS A 101 -23.63 2.13 -5.13
N LYS A 102 -22.48 2.81 -5.05
CA LYS A 102 -22.06 3.88 -5.96
C LYS A 102 -20.64 3.64 -6.43
N ALA A 103 -20.36 3.97 -7.70
CA ALA A 103 -19.03 3.95 -8.28
C ALA A 103 -18.72 5.31 -8.89
N ILE A 104 -17.54 5.84 -8.61
CA ILE A 104 -17.05 7.13 -9.10
C ILE A 104 -15.70 6.90 -9.76
N LYS A 105 -15.58 7.34 -11.02
CA LYS A 105 -14.30 7.36 -11.74
C LYS A 105 -13.72 8.77 -11.64
N SER A 106 -12.43 8.87 -11.39
CA SER A 106 -11.68 10.13 -11.29
C SER A 106 -10.21 9.88 -11.67
N SER A 107 -9.35 10.86 -11.44
CA SER A 107 -7.90 10.79 -11.60
C SER A 107 -7.19 11.23 -10.31
N LEU A 108 -5.92 10.86 -10.15
CA LEU A 108 -5.08 11.34 -9.04
C LEU A 108 -4.97 12.87 -9.00
N GLU A 109 -4.95 13.52 -10.17
CA GLU A 109 -4.86 14.99 -10.28
C GLU A 109 -6.11 15.67 -9.71
N GLU A 110 -7.30 15.12 -9.97
CA GLU A 110 -8.56 15.62 -9.42
C GLU A 110 -8.68 15.34 -7.92
N ALA A 111 -8.23 14.16 -7.46
CA ALA A 111 -8.32 13.77 -6.05
C ALA A 111 -7.37 14.54 -5.12
N GLY A 112 -6.24 15.03 -5.64
CA GLY A 112 -5.25 15.82 -4.88
C GLY A 112 -5.60 17.32 -4.74
N ALA A 113 -6.57 17.83 -5.51
CA ALA A 113 -6.89 19.25 -5.56
C ALA A 113 -7.80 19.76 -4.41
N GLU A 114 -8.30 18.86 -3.55
CA GLU A 114 -9.30 19.20 -2.51
C GLU A 114 -8.73 19.29 -1.07
N VAL A 115 -7.40 19.24 -0.90
CA VAL A 115 -6.75 19.43 0.42
C VAL A 115 -6.29 20.88 0.60
N GLU A 116 -7.22 21.83 0.52
CA GLU A 116 -7.07 23.13 1.20
C GLU A 116 -7.93 23.10 2.47
N LEU A 117 -7.31 22.71 3.59
CA LEU A 117 -7.88 22.96 4.91
C LEU A 117 -7.83 24.48 5.16
N LYS A 118 -8.97 25.14 5.00
CA LYS A 118 -9.23 26.47 5.58
C LYS A 118 -9.63 26.36 7.04
#